data_AF-A0A1F9QEG9-F1
#
_entry.id   AF-A0A1F9QEG9-F1
#
_cell.length_a   1.000
_cell.length_b   1.000
_cell.length_c   1.000
_cell.angle_alpha   90.00
_cell.angle_beta   90.00
_cell.angle_gamma   90.00
#
_symmetry.space_group_name_H-M   'P 1'
#
loop_
_entity.id
_entity.type
_entity.pdbx_description
1 polymer ?
#
loop_
_entity_poly.entity_id
_entity_poly.type
_entity_poly.pdbx_seq_one_letter_code
_entity_poly.pdbx_strand_id
1 'polypeptide(L)'
;MATTGRTAAALWAALAAAAALAAAVLVSFFPPPSTFASSYPPEHPRVRPGRFAVPACNGLECRLCPYECFLPEGAVGRCKVRVNYGGRIKTLVYPGPAAAKK
;
A
#
# COMPACT_ATOMS: atom_id res chain seq x y z
N MET A 1 46.30 -4.21 -20.21
CA MET A 1 45.56 -5.34 -19.58
C MET A 1 44.36 -4.92 -18.72
N ALA A 2 43.88 -3.65 -18.76
CA ALA A 2 42.82 -3.15 -17.85
C ALA A 2 41.42 -2.95 -18.50
N THR A 3 41.29 -3.18 -19.82
CA THR A 3 40.08 -2.89 -20.60
C THR A 3 39.04 -4.02 -20.57
N THR A 4 39.48 -5.27 -20.40
CA THR A 4 38.61 -6.46 -20.37
C THR A 4 37.75 -6.52 -19.09
N GLY A 5 38.27 -6.06 -17.95
CA GLY A 5 37.52 -6.02 -16.69
C GLY A 5 36.42 -4.95 -16.66
N ARG A 6 36.68 -3.80 -17.27
CA ARG A 6 35.71 -2.68 -17.36
C ARG A 6 34.54 -2.98 -18.30
N THR A 7 34.79 -3.68 -19.39
CA THR A 7 33.75 -4.08 -20.36
C THR A 7 32.85 -5.18 -19.80
N ALA A 8 33.42 -6.16 -19.08
CA ALA A 8 32.65 -7.17 -18.38
C ALA A 8 31.75 -6.56 -17.29
N ALA A 9 32.28 -5.64 -16.48
CA ALA A 9 31.49 -4.95 -15.46
C ALA A 9 30.35 -4.10 -16.06
N ALA A 10 30.60 -3.42 -17.18
CA ALA A 10 29.58 -2.63 -17.88
C ALA A 10 28.46 -3.50 -18.47
N LEU A 11 28.79 -4.67 -19.02
CA LEU A 11 27.81 -5.64 -19.53
C LEU A 11 26.92 -6.19 -18.41
N TRP A 12 27.50 -6.56 -17.27
CA TRP A 12 26.73 -7.01 -16.11
C TRP A 12 25.82 -5.91 -15.55
N ALA A 13 26.31 -4.67 -15.48
CA ALA A 13 25.49 -3.53 -15.06
C ALA A 13 24.31 -3.28 -16.02
N ALA A 14 24.54 -3.35 -17.33
CA ALA A 14 23.50 -3.19 -18.34
C ALA A 14 22.45 -4.31 -18.27
N LEU A 15 22.87 -5.57 -18.11
CA LEU A 15 21.97 -6.72 -17.93
C LEU A 15 21.13 -6.60 -16.65
N ALA A 16 21.75 -6.20 -15.53
CA ALA A 16 21.04 -5.98 -14.28
C ALA A 16 20.00 -4.86 -14.39
N ALA A 17 20.35 -3.75 -15.04
CA ALA A 17 19.43 -2.64 -15.28
C ALA A 17 18.25 -3.06 -16.19
N ALA A 18 18.52 -3.82 -17.26
CA ALA A 18 17.48 -4.35 -18.14
C ALA A 18 16.54 -5.31 -17.40
N ALA A 19 17.07 -6.20 -16.55
CA ALA A 19 16.28 -7.11 -15.74
C ALA A 19 15.40 -6.36 -14.72
N ALA A 20 15.93 -5.30 -14.09
CA ALA A 20 15.18 -4.47 -13.15
C ALA A 20 14.03 -3.72 -13.85
N LEU A 21 14.28 -3.14 -15.03
CA LEU A 21 13.23 -2.49 -15.83
C LEU A 21 12.15 -3.49 -16.27
N ALA A 22 12.55 -4.68 -16.74
CA ALA A 22 11.61 -5.73 -17.12
C ALA A 22 10.75 -6.19 -15.93
N ALA A 23 11.34 -6.35 -14.75
CA ALA A 23 10.61 -6.70 -13.52
C ALA A 23 9.63 -5.60 -13.11
N ALA A 24 10.02 -4.33 -13.20
CA ALA A 24 9.14 -3.19 -12.89
C ALA A 24 7.94 -3.11 -13.86
N VAL A 25 8.17 -3.33 -15.16
CA VAL A 25 7.10 -3.43 -16.17
C VAL A 25 6.20 -4.63 -15.88
N LEU A 26 6.76 -5.78 -15.51
CA LEU A 26 5.95 -6.96 -15.20
C LEU A 26 5.05 -6.72 -13.98
N VAL A 27 5.56 -6.08 -12.93
CA VAL A 27 4.80 -5.74 -11.71
C VAL A 27 3.73 -4.68 -11.97
N SER A 28 3.94 -3.76 -12.92
CA SER A 28 2.91 -2.76 -13.24
C SER A 28 1.74 -3.34 -14.02
N PHE A 29 1.96 -4.33 -14.89
CA PHE A 29 0.89 -5.03 -15.62
C PHE A 29 0.27 -6.18 -14.83
N PHE A 30 1.07 -6.86 -14.01
CA PHE A 30 0.66 -7.97 -13.16
C PHE A 30 1.02 -7.62 -11.71
N PRO A 31 0.24 -6.73 -11.06
CA PRO A 31 0.50 -6.42 -9.66
C PRO A 31 0.49 -7.73 -8.87
N PRO A 32 1.51 -7.99 -8.01
CA PRO A 32 1.51 -9.19 -7.20
C PRO A 32 0.19 -9.23 -6.44
N PRO A 33 -0.50 -10.38 -6.43
CA PRO A 33 -1.79 -10.47 -5.76
C PRO A 33 -1.57 -10.00 -4.33
N SER A 34 -2.27 -8.93 -3.93
CA SER A 34 -2.32 -8.57 -2.52
C SER A 34 -2.81 -9.84 -1.82
N THR A 35 -1.96 -10.42 -0.98
CA THR A 35 -2.13 -11.80 -0.47
C THR A 35 -3.49 -11.99 0.20
N PHE A 36 -4.04 -10.89 0.72
CA PHE A 36 -5.38 -10.81 1.27
C PHE A 36 -6.50 -10.89 0.21
N ALA A 37 -6.42 -10.16 -0.91
CA ALA A 37 -7.48 -10.17 -1.91
C ALA A 37 -7.58 -11.52 -2.66
N SER A 38 -6.45 -12.21 -2.82
CA SER A 38 -6.42 -13.57 -3.40
C SER A 38 -7.01 -14.62 -2.45
N SER A 39 -6.70 -14.53 -1.15
CA SER A 39 -7.22 -15.47 -0.15
C SER A 39 -8.66 -15.15 0.28
N TYR A 40 -9.09 -13.90 0.17
CA TYR A 40 -10.41 -13.45 0.62
C TYR A 40 -10.94 -12.34 -0.30
N PRO A 41 -11.69 -12.70 -1.36
CA PRO A 41 -12.17 -11.73 -2.34
C PRO A 41 -13.13 -10.73 -1.68
N PRO A 42 -13.08 -9.45 -2.04
CA PRO A 42 -13.90 -8.41 -1.41
C PRO A 42 -15.40 -8.63 -1.58
N GLU A 43 -15.84 -9.39 -2.60
CA GLU A 43 -17.25 -9.76 -2.82
C GLU A 43 -17.72 -10.94 -1.96
N HIS A 44 -16.85 -11.53 -1.13
CA HIS A 44 -17.20 -12.69 -0.33
C HIS A 44 -18.25 -12.34 0.74
N PRO A 45 -19.32 -13.12 0.97
CA PRO A 45 -20.44 -12.76 1.87
C PRO A 45 -20.06 -12.47 3.33
N ARG A 46 -18.95 -13.06 3.80
CA ARG A 46 -18.38 -12.80 5.15
C ARG A 46 -17.44 -11.58 5.19
N VAL A 47 -17.02 -11.02 4.05
CA VAL A 47 -16.32 -9.74 4.00
C VAL A 47 -17.35 -8.64 4.19
N ARG A 48 -17.24 -7.95 5.31
CA ARG A 48 -17.97 -6.69 5.50
C ARG A 48 -17.04 -5.58 5.00
N PRO A 49 -17.53 -4.62 4.18
CA PRO A 49 -16.77 -3.41 3.93
C PRO A 49 -16.39 -2.80 5.29
N GLY A 50 -15.21 -2.20 5.37
CA GLY A 50 -14.76 -1.55 6.60
C GLY A 50 -15.86 -0.59 7.05
N ARG A 51 -16.45 -0.83 8.23
CA ARG A 51 -17.69 -0.14 8.68
C ARG A 51 -17.58 1.39 8.73
N PHE A 52 -16.36 1.89 8.60
CA PHE A 52 -16.02 3.27 8.84
C PHE A 52 -15.16 3.89 7.72
N ALA A 53 -15.09 3.24 6.57
CA ALA A 53 -14.36 3.73 5.40
C ALA A 53 -15.19 3.48 4.15
N VAL A 54 -15.35 4.50 3.32
CA VAL A 54 -16.01 4.38 2.01
C VAL A 54 -14.96 4.60 0.92
N PRO A 55 -14.84 3.72 -0.09
CA PRO A 55 -13.94 3.96 -1.21
C PRO A 55 -14.39 5.22 -1.97
N ALA A 56 -13.44 6.10 -2.26
CA ALA A 56 -13.68 7.33 -3.02
C ALA A 56 -12.52 7.51 -4.00
N CYS A 57 -12.80 7.68 -5.29
CA CYS A 57 -11.84 7.84 -6.39
C CYS A 57 -10.46 7.17 -6.16
N ASN A 58 -9.50 7.94 -5.62
CA ASN A 58 -8.09 7.56 -5.45
C ASN A 58 -7.70 7.32 -3.97
N GLY A 59 -8.66 6.98 -3.11
CA GLY A 59 -8.47 6.87 -1.68
C GLY A 59 -9.71 6.41 -0.92
N LEU A 60 -9.78 6.80 0.34
CA LEU A 60 -10.86 6.41 1.25
C LEU A 60 -11.40 7.64 1.97
N GLU A 61 -12.72 7.72 2.08
CA GLU A 61 -13.38 8.67 2.96
C GLU A 61 -13.55 8.05 4.37
N CYS A 62 -13.06 8.74 5.39
CA CYS A 62 -13.07 8.26 6.77
C CYS A 62 -14.35 8.67 7.51
N ARG A 63 -15.30 7.75 7.64
CA ARG A 63 -16.57 7.95 8.36
C ARG A 63 -16.44 7.87 9.89
N LEU A 64 -15.27 7.52 10.43
CA LEU A 64 -15.00 7.65 11.87
C LEU A 64 -14.63 9.10 12.28
N CYS A 65 -14.24 9.94 11.33
CA CYS A 65 -13.83 11.31 11.61
C CYS A 65 -15.07 12.20 11.54
N PRO A 66 -15.30 13.11 12.52
CA PRO A 66 -16.41 14.08 12.41
C PRO A 66 -16.29 15.00 11.20
N TYR A 67 -15.08 15.11 10.62
CA TYR A 67 -14.81 15.90 9.41
C TYR A 67 -14.89 15.09 8.11
N GLU A 68 -15.25 13.80 8.18
CA GLU A 68 -15.36 12.91 7.01
C GLU A 68 -14.20 13.05 6.02
N CYS A 69 -12.97 13.07 6.54
CA CYS A 69 -11.81 13.40 5.72
C CYS A 69 -11.63 12.39 4.59
N PHE A 70 -11.34 12.90 3.39
CA PHE A 70 -10.81 12.13 2.28
C PHE A 70 -9.30 11.87 2.49
N LEU A 71 -8.89 10.60 2.49
CA LEU A 71 -7.51 10.16 2.68
C LEU A 71 -7.03 9.43 1.41
N PRO A 72 -6.26 10.11 0.52
CA PRO A 72 -5.51 9.40 -0.52
C PRO A 72 -4.46 8.47 0.11
N GLU A 73 -3.93 7.52 -0.65
CA GLU A 73 -2.91 6.57 -0.16
C GLU A 73 -1.74 7.29 0.52
N GLY A 74 -1.37 6.84 1.73
CA GLY A 74 -0.32 7.42 2.56
C GLY A 74 -0.71 8.69 3.32
N ALA A 75 -1.87 9.28 3.06
CA ALA A 75 -2.28 10.51 3.74
C ALA A 75 -2.87 10.26 5.12
N VAL A 76 -2.59 11.20 6.02
CA VAL A 76 -3.13 11.24 7.38
C VAL A 76 -4.29 12.23 7.42
N GLY A 77 -5.42 11.82 8.01
CA GLY A 77 -6.58 12.69 8.16
C GLY A 77 -6.34 13.83 9.15
N ARG A 78 -7.25 14.82 9.21
CA ARG A 78 -7.17 15.95 10.16
C ARG A 78 -7.04 15.53 11.61
N CYS A 79 -7.58 14.35 11.97
CA CYS A 79 -7.46 13.77 13.30
C CYS A 79 -6.03 13.36 13.70
N LYS A 80 -5.06 13.31 12.77
CA LYS A 80 -3.67 12.89 12.97
C LYS A 80 -3.43 11.47 13.50
N VAL A 81 -4.51 10.71 13.73
CA VAL A 81 -4.44 9.35 14.30
C VAL A 81 -4.86 8.27 13.30
N ARG A 82 -5.26 8.63 12.09
CA ARG A 82 -5.72 7.70 11.05
C ARG A 82 -5.03 7.98 9.72
N VAL A 83 -4.59 6.91 9.06
CA VAL A 83 -3.88 6.95 7.78
C VAL A 83 -4.52 5.98 6.79
N ASN A 84 -4.57 6.32 5.51
CA ASN A 84 -4.85 5.34 4.48
C ASN A 84 -3.55 4.61 4.13
N TYR A 85 -3.53 3.29 4.31
CA TYR A 85 -2.40 2.46 3.92
C TYR A 85 -2.88 1.15 3.30
N GLY A 86 -2.65 1.00 1.99
CA GLY A 86 -3.00 -0.20 1.24
C GLY A 86 -4.51 -0.34 1.06
N GLY A 87 -5.19 0.78 0.75
CA GLY A 87 -6.64 0.81 0.55
C GLY A 87 -7.43 0.55 1.83
N ARG A 88 -6.82 0.74 3.02
CA ARG A 88 -7.50 0.59 4.31
C ARG A 88 -7.12 1.70 5.27
N ILE A 89 -8.12 2.18 6.02
CA ILE A 89 -7.89 3.08 7.14
C ILE A 89 -7.26 2.30 8.29
N LYS A 90 -6.07 2.71 8.70
CA LYS A 90 -5.37 2.21 9.88
C LYS A 90 -5.30 3.30 10.95
N THR A 91 -5.31 2.89 12.20
CA THR A 91 -5.10 3.79 13.34
C THR A 91 -3.61 3.79 13.71
N LEU A 92 -3.01 4.98 13.80
CA LEU A 92 -1.61 5.20 14.20
C LEU A 92 -1.40 5.07 15.71
N VAL A 93 -2.47 5.28 16.49
CA VAL A 93 -2.45 5.19 17.95
C VAL A 93 -3.32 4.03 18.39
N TYR A 94 -2.73 2.87 18.66
CA TYR A 94 -3.48 1.82 19.36
C TYR A 94 -3.65 2.24 20.82
N PRO A 95 -4.89 2.38 21.33
CA PRO A 95 -5.08 2.52 22.77
C PRO A 95 -4.50 1.25 23.43
N GLY A 96 -3.46 1.41 24.24
CA GLY A 96 -3.03 0.34 25.14
C GLY A 96 -4.15 -0.03 26.11
N PRO A 97 -4.09 -1.19 26.79
CA PRO A 97 -5.13 -1.63 27.72
C PRO A 97 -5.48 -0.62 28.83
N ALA A 98 -4.61 0.38 29.08
CA ALA A 98 -4.87 1.47 30.02
C ALA A 98 -5.76 2.61 29.49
N ALA A 99 -6.01 2.70 28.18
CA ALA A 99 -6.84 3.75 27.56
C ALA A 99 -8.35 3.44 27.57
N ALA A 100 -8.74 2.26 28.08
CA ALA A 100 -10.11 1.90 28.41
C ALA A 100 -10.39 2.18 29.90
N LYS A 101 -10.23 3.41 30.36
CA LYS A 101 -10.85 3.84 31.62
C LYS A 101 -12.05 4.73 31.29
N LYS A 102 -13.23 4.21 31.64
CA LYS A 102 -14.49 4.96 31.70
C LYS A 102 -14.37 6.09 32.70
#